data_AF-C9J1R6-F1
#
_entry.id   AF-C9J1R6-F1
#
_cell.length_a   1.000
_cell.length_b   1.000
_cell.length_c   1.000
_cell.angle_alpha   90.00
_cell.angle_beta   90.00
_cell.angle_gamma   90.00
#
_symmetry.space_group_name_H-M   'P 1'
#
loop_
_entity.id
_entity.type
_entity.pdbx_description
1 polymer ?
#
loop_
_entity_poly.entity_id
_entity_poly.type
_entity_poly.pdbx_seq_one_letter_code
_entity_poly.pdbx_strand_id
1 'polypeptide(L)' 'MEFPDLGAHCSEPSCQRLDFLPLKCDACSGIFCADHVAYAQHHCGSAYQK' A
#
# COMPACT_ATOMS: atom_id res chain seq x y z
N MET A 1 -23.51 -4.15 -14.59
CA MET A 1 -23.10 -4.09 -13.17
C MET A 1 -21.64 -3.70 -13.19
N GLU A 2 -21.39 -2.40 -13.08
CA GLU A 2 -20.03 -1.87 -13.08
C GLU A 2 -19.51 -2.06 -11.65
N PHE A 3 -18.39 -2.75 -11.50
CA PHE A 3 -17.64 -2.82 -10.25
C PHE A 3 -16.56 -1.74 -10.33
N PRO A 4 -16.86 -0.48 -10.00
CA PRO A 4 -15.83 0.54 -9.96
C PRO A 4 -14.88 0.15 -8.82
N ASP A 5 -13.61 -0.05 -9.13
CA ASP A 5 -12.54 -0.04 -8.13
C ASP A 5 -12.57 -1.18 -7.09
N LEU A 6 -12.69 -2.44 -7.55
CA LEU A 6 -12.31 -3.59 -6.72
C LEU A 6 -10.79 -3.65 -6.56
N GLY A 7 -10.23 -2.75 -5.76
CA GLY A 7 -8.81 -2.76 -5.42
C GLY A 7 -8.12 -1.41 -5.56
N ALA A 8 -6.90 -1.33 -5.06
CA ALA A 8 -6.03 -0.18 -5.26
C ALA A 8 -4.66 -0.62 -5.77
N HIS A 9 -4.00 0.29 -6.47
CA HIS A 9 -2.60 0.11 -6.84
C HIS A 9 -1.71 0.34 -5.62
N CYS A 10 -0.71 -0.53 -5.48
CA CYS A 10 0.36 -0.33 -4.52
C CYS A 10 1.06 1.02 -4.81
N SER A 11 1.17 1.87 -3.79
CA SER A 11 1.85 3.18 -3.89
C SER A 11 3.37 3.04 -4.06
N GLU A 12 3.88 1.81 -3.96
CA GLU A 12 5.27 1.47 -4.24
C GLU A 12 5.54 1.58 -5.75
N PRO A 13 6.43 2.50 -6.19
CA PRO A 13 6.74 2.72 -7.61
C PRO A 13 7.36 1.49 -8.28
N SER A 14 8.01 0.61 -7.51
CA SER A 14 8.61 -0.62 -8.03
C SER A 14 7.59 -1.75 -8.25
N CYS A 15 6.40 -1.68 -7.63
CA CYS A 15 5.39 -2.73 -7.71
C CYS A 15 4.21 -2.34 -8.60
N GLN A 16 3.59 -1.18 -8.35
CA GLN A 16 2.36 -0.67 -9.00
C GLN A 16 1.24 -1.72 -9.22
N ARG A 17 1.26 -2.82 -8.47
CA ARG A 17 0.33 -3.93 -8.65
C ARG A 17 -1.05 -3.54 -8.14
N LEU A 18 -2.08 -3.87 -8.91
CA LEU A 18 -3.48 -3.77 -8.49
C LEU A 18 -3.76 -4.90 -7.51
N ASP A 19 -4.07 -4.55 -6.26
CA ASP A 19 -4.48 -5.50 -5.25
C ASP A 19 -5.94 -5.26 -4.88
N PHE A 20 -6.74 -6.33 -4.84
CA PHE A 20 -8.17 -6.27 -4.54
C PHE A 20 -8.44 -5.95 -3.06
N LEU A 21 -7.44 -6.10 -2.18
CA LEU A 21 -7.48 -5.72 -0.77
C LEU A 21 -6.41 -4.66 -0.49
N PRO A 22 -6.72 -3.37 -0.66
CA PRO A 22 -5.77 -2.30 -0.36
C PRO A 22 -5.42 -2.29 1.12
N LEU A 23 -4.12 -2.38 1.43
CA LEU A 23 -3.64 -2.30 2.80
C LEU A 23 -3.12 -0.91 3.09
N LYS A 24 -3.72 -0.24 4.06
CA LYS A 24 -3.29 1.10 4.49
C LYS A 24 -2.22 0.97 5.57
N CYS A 25 -1.07 1.59 5.32
CA CYS A 25 0.00 1.73 6.29
C CYS A 25 -0.45 2.66 7.43
N ASP A 26 -0.35 2.23 8.68
CA ASP A 26 -0.79 3.04 9.83
C ASP A 26 0.11 4.26 10.07
N ALA A 27 1.41 4.16 9.77
CA ALA A 27 2.35 5.25 10.03
C ALA A 27 2.33 6.36 8.96
N CYS A 28 2.29 6.02 7.67
CA CYS A 28 2.29 7.02 6.58
C CYS A 28 0.94 7.17 5.89
N SER A 29 -0.09 6.39 6.26
CA SER A 29 -1.40 6.36 5.60
C SER A 29 -1.39 6.01 4.11
N GLY A 30 -0.27 5.53 3.56
CA GLY A 30 -0.15 5.08 2.17
C GLY A 30 -0.83 3.73 1.93
N ILE A 31 -1.30 3.51 0.70
CA ILE A 31 -1.95 2.24 0.30
C ILE A 31 -0.94 1.35 -0.41
N PHE A 32 -0.77 0.12 0.07
CA PHE A 32 0.19 -0.85 -0.45
C PHE A 32 -0.46 -2.23 -0.59
N CYS A 33 0.18 -3.13 -1.33
CA CYS A 33 -0.23 -4.54 -1.39
C CYS A 33 0.34 -5.34 -0.21
N ALA A 34 -0.08 -6.60 -0.05
CA ALA A 34 0.32 -7.45 1.08
C ALA A 34 1.83 -7.63 1.23
N ASP A 35 2.57 -7.54 0.13
CA ASP A 35 4.03 -7.66 0.12
C ASP A 35 4.74 -6.33 0.47
N HIS A 36 4.12 -5.17 0.20
CA HIS A 36 4.73 -3.85 0.36
C HIS A 36 4.16 -3.01 1.52
N VAL A 37 3.11 -3.47 2.19
CA VAL A 37 2.55 -2.81 3.40
C VAL A 37 3.57 -2.75 4.55
N ALA A 38 4.53 -3.67 4.57
CA ALA A 38 5.59 -3.68 5.56
C ALA A 38 6.42 -2.39 5.46
N TYR A 39 6.68 -1.76 6.60
CA TYR A 39 7.42 -0.50 6.69
C TYR A 39 8.79 -0.52 5.99
N ALA A 40 9.48 -1.66 6.01
CA ALA A 40 10.77 -1.84 5.36
C ALA A 40 10.66 -1.86 3.82
N GLN A 41 9.56 -2.38 3.27
CA GLN A 41 9.38 -2.57 1.84
C GLN A 41 9.11 -1.26 1.11
N HIS A 42 8.32 -0.37 1.72
CA HIS A 42 8.03 0.95 1.15
C HIS A 42 8.86 2.09 1.76
N HIS A 43 9.97 1.75 2.42
CA HIS A 43 10.86 2.71 3.11
C HIS A 43 10.09 3.78 3.89
N CYS A 44 9.20 3.34 4.77
CA CYS A 44 8.27 4.22 5.47
C CYS A 44 9.01 5.27 6.31
N GLY A 45 8.96 6.55 5.89
CA GLY A 45 9.58 7.65 6.63
C GLY A 45 9.05 7.83 8.06
N SER A 46 7.80 7.46 8.29
CA SER A 46 7.15 7.52 9.61
C SER A 46 7.38 6.28 10.48
N ALA A 47 8.00 5.21 9.97
CA ALA A 47 8.17 3.97 10.74
C ALA A 47 9.18 4.06 11.88
N TYR A 48 10.07 5.04 11.82
CA TYR A 48 11.06 5.36 12.86
C TYR A 48 10.51 6.31 13.93
N GLN A 49 9.35 6.95 13.73
CA GLN A 49 8.79 7.90 14.70
C GLN A 49 7.93 7.22 15.80
N LYS A 50 8.03 5.90 15.96
CA LYS A 50 7.29 5.13 16.99
C LYS A 50 8.20 4.66 18.11
#